data_AF-A0A496YXM8-F1
#
_entry.id   AF-A0A496YXM8-F1
#
_cell.length_a   1.000
_cell.length_b   1.000
_cell.length_c   1.000
_cell.angle_alpha   90.00
_cell.angle_beta   90.00
_cell.angle_gamma   90.00
#
_symmetry.space_group_name_H-M   'P 1'
#
loop_
_entity.id
_entity.type
_entity.pdbx_description
1 polymer ?
#
loop_
_entity_poly.entity_id
_entity_poly.type
_entity_poly.pdbx_seq_one_letter_code
_entity_poly.pdbx_strand_id
1 'polypeptide(L)' 'MFLWVRRIGFPVFTCFFLFFGIDLLISAYRLNDPFLFVMTFFAASLIILISATLLLGFIIRVFSSSESSKDGGTQ' A
#
# COMPACT_ATOMS: atom_id res chain seq x y z
N MET A 1 -21.24 -13.77 1.46
CA MET A 1 -20.43 -13.17 2.55
C MET A 1 -18.95 -12.95 2.17
N PHE A 2 -18.34 -13.77 1.31
CA PHE A 2 -16.92 -13.67 0.90
C PHE A 2 -16.49 -12.33 0.21
N LEU A 3 -17.41 -11.61 -0.43
CA LEU A 3 -17.09 -10.35 -1.13
C LEU A 3 -16.82 -9.15 -0.19
N TRP A 4 -17.35 -9.17 1.04
CA TRP A 4 -17.09 -8.11 2.04
C TRP A 4 -15.71 -8.26 2.70
N VAL A 5 -15.30 -9.49 3.03
CA VAL A 5 -13.95 -9.80 3.53
C VAL A 5 -12.88 -9.39 2.52
N ARG A 6 -13.14 -9.63 1.21
CA ARG A 6 -12.23 -9.18 0.15
C ARG A 6 -12.09 -7.65 0.09
N ARG A 7 -13.16 -6.91 0.42
CA ARG A 7 -13.19 -5.44 0.35
C ARG A 7 -12.45 -4.76 1.51
N ILE A 8 -12.37 -5.42 2.68
CA ILE A 8 -11.76 -4.87 3.89
C ILE A 8 -10.36 -5.44 4.20
N GLY A 9 -10.02 -6.62 3.68
CA GLY A 9 -8.73 -7.27 4.00
C GLY A 9 -7.51 -6.53 3.46
N PHE A 10 -7.61 -5.99 2.24
CA PHE A 10 -6.53 -5.23 1.60
C PHE A 10 -6.17 -3.91 2.31
N PRO A 11 -7.13 -3.03 2.65
CA PRO A 11 -6.80 -1.74 3.28
C PRO A 11 -6.16 -1.92 4.66
N VAL A 12 -6.60 -2.89 5.45
CA VAL A 12 -5.97 -3.19 6.76
C VAL A 12 -4.52 -3.64 6.59
N PHE A 13 -4.26 -4.52 5.64
CA PHE A 13 -2.90 -5.01 5.35
C PHE A 13 -1.99 -3.88 4.88
N THR A 14 -2.46 -3.02 3.97
CA THR A 14 -1.71 -1.84 3.51
C THR A 14 -1.46 -0.85 4.65
N CYS A 15 -2.48 -0.53 5.47
CA CYS A 15 -2.31 0.39 6.60
C CYS A 15 -1.25 -0.13 7.59
N PHE A 16 -1.27 -1.42 7.92
CA PHE A 16 -0.28 -2.03 8.80
C PHE A 16 1.13 -1.95 8.20
N PHE A 17 1.27 -2.27 6.91
CA PHE A 17 2.56 -2.26 6.23
C PHE A 17 3.10 -0.84 6.02
N LEU A 18 2.22 0.14 5.83
CA LEU A 18 2.58 1.57 5.78
C LEU A 18 3.11 2.03 7.15
N PHE A 19 2.40 1.71 8.23
CA PHE A 19 2.83 2.04 9.59
C PHE A 19 4.19 1.42 9.93
N PHE A 20 4.38 0.14 9.57
CA PHE A 20 5.65 -0.55 9.72
C PHE A 20 6.78 0.12 8.93
N GLY A 21 6.51 0.61 7.71
CA GLY A 21 7.48 1.37 6.92
C GLY A 21 7.91 2.68 7.60
N ILE A 22 6.97 3.40 8.23
CA ILE A 22 7.28 4.63 8.99
C ILE A 22 8.08 4.30 10.26
N ASP A 23 7.74 3.23 10.97
CA ASP A 23 8.48 2.78 12.15
C ASP A 23 9.92 2.38 11.79
N LEU A 24 10.11 1.72 10.64
CA LEU A 24 11.44 1.38 10.14
C LEU A 24 12.23 2.64 9.75
N LEU A 25 11.55 3.67 9.22
CA LEU A 25 12.16 4.96 8.90
C LEU A 25 12.60 5.71 10.17
N ILE A 26 11.82 5.65 11.25
CA ILE A 26 12.18 6.25 12.54
C ILE A 26 13.37 5.51 13.17
N SER A 27 13.41 4.18 13.04
CA SER A 27 14.53 3.36 13.50
C SER A 27 15.81 3.65 12.73
N ALA A 28 15.71 3.85 11.41
CA ALA A 28 16.84 4.29 10.58
C ALA A 28 17.40 5.62 11.09
N TYR A 29 16.52 6.58 11.39
CA TYR A 29 16.90 7.91 11.88
C TYR A 29 17.56 7.92 13.25
N ARG A 30 17.34 6.88 14.06
CA ARG A 30 17.95 6.70 15.39
C ARG A 30 19.32 6.04 15.33
N LEU A 31 19.71 5.52 14.18
CA LEU A 31 20.96 4.80 13.99
C LEU A 31 22.12 5.76 13.73
N ASN A 32 23.18 5.66 14.54
CA ASN A 32 24.34 6.57 14.49
C ASN A 32 25.30 6.23 13.32
N ASP A 33 25.21 5.00 12.80
CA ASP A 33 26.04 4.51 11.71
C ASP A 33 25.48 4.91 10.33
N PRO A 34 26.22 5.68 9.52
CA PRO A 34 25.74 6.21 8.25
C PRO A 34 25.42 5.10 7.22
N PHE A 35 26.14 3.97 7.27
CA PHE A 35 25.89 2.84 6.38
C PHE A 35 24.56 2.14 6.68
N LEU A 36 24.30 1.87 7.96
CA LEU A 36 23.06 1.24 8.38
C LEU A 36 21.86 2.20 8.23
N PHE A 37 22.07 3.51 8.41
CA PHE A 37 21.07 4.54 8.12
C PHE A 37 20.57 4.44 6.67
N VAL A 38 21.48 4.44 5.68
CA VAL A 38 21.09 4.37 4.26
C VAL A 38 20.42 3.04 3.93
N MET A 39 20.94 1.91 4.43
CA MET A 39 20.32 0.60 4.18
C MET A 39 18.89 0.51 4.72
N THR A 40 18.67 0.96 5.96
CA THR A 40 17.36 0.92 6.61
C THR A 40 16.39 1.96 6.03
N PHE A 41 16.86 3.17 5.72
CA PHE A 41 16.08 4.20 5.02
C PHE A 41 15.63 3.74 3.63
N PHE A 42 16.53 3.12 2.87
CA PHE A 42 16.23 2.61 1.54
C PHE A 42 15.24 1.44 1.61
N ALA A 43 15.44 0.50 2.55
CA ALA A 43 14.50 -0.59 2.79
C ALA A 43 13.10 -0.07 3.19
N ALA A 44 13.02 0.88 4.12
CA ALA A 44 11.77 1.51 4.54
C ALA A 44 11.06 2.19 3.36
N SER A 45 11.80 2.93 2.53
CA SER A 45 11.27 3.59 1.34
C SER A 45 10.72 2.59 0.32
N LEU A 46 11.41 1.46 0.08
CA LEU A 46 10.93 0.39 -0.78
C LEU A 46 9.67 -0.29 -0.24
N ILE A 47 9.63 -0.56 1.07
CA ILE A 47 8.45 -1.10 1.77
C ILE A 47 7.25 -0.17 1.56
N ILE A 48 7.41 1.13 1.82
CA ILE A 48 6.34 2.13 1.61
C ILE A 48 5.92 2.16 0.13
N LEU A 49 6.86 2.12 -0.81
CA LEU A 49 6.59 2.16 -2.24
C LEU A 49 5.82 0.91 -2.72
N ILE A 50 6.23 -0.29 -2.29
CA ILE A 50 5.54 -1.55 -2.61
C ILE A 50 4.13 -1.56 -2.01
N SER A 51 3.98 -1.08 -0.77
CA SER A 51 2.67 -0.91 -0.13
C SER A 51 1.73 -0.02 -0.94
N ALA A 52 2.24 1.16 -1.31
CA ALA A 52 1.48 2.18 -2.02
C ALA A 52 1.12 1.71 -3.43
N THR A 53 2.06 1.08 -4.15
CA THR A 53 1.83 0.58 -5.51
C THR A 53 0.87 -0.61 -5.54
N LEU A 54 0.91 -1.52 -4.56
CA LEU A 54 -0.09 -2.57 -4.42
C LEU A 54 -1.48 -2.00 -4.17
N LEU A 55 -1.60 -1.02 -3.27
CA LEU A 55 -2.87 -0.35 -3.00
C LEU A 55 -3.37 0.38 -4.25
N LEU A 56 -2.51 1.15 -4.92
CA LEU A 56 -2.86 1.93 -6.10
C LEU A 56 -3.25 1.02 -7.27
N GLY A 57 -2.49 -0.04 -7.54
CA GLY A 57 -2.83 -1.03 -8.56
C GLY A 57 -4.14 -1.75 -8.27
N PHE A 58 -4.42 -2.04 -6.99
CA PHE A 58 -5.70 -2.61 -6.57
C PHE A 58 -6.86 -1.64 -6.77
N ILE A 59 -6.71 -0.37 -6.37
CA ILE A 59 -7.70 0.70 -6.58
C ILE A 59 -7.98 0.85 -8.07
N ILE A 60 -6.95 1.01 -8.90
CA ILE A 60 -7.10 1.14 -10.36
C ILE A 60 -7.84 -0.07 -10.95
N ARG A 61 -7.50 -1.29 -10.54
CA ARG A 61 -8.16 -2.50 -11.04
C ARG A 61 -9.62 -2.61 -10.60
N VAL A 62 -9.94 -2.19 -9.37
CA VAL A 62 -11.32 -2.12 -8.86
C VAL A 62 -12.15 -1.07 -9.61
N PHE A 63 -11.60 0.13 -9.84
CA PHE A 63 -12.30 1.20 -10.55
C PHE A 63 -12.42 0.91 -12.06
N SER A 64 -11.38 0.41 -12.71
CA SER A 64 -11.43 0.01 -14.13
C SER A 64 -12.46 -1.10 -14.37
N SER A 65 -12.62 -2.04 -13.42
CA SER A 65 -13.66 -3.07 -13.51
C SER A 65 -15.09 -2.52 -13.33
N SER A 66 -15.26 -1.31 -12.78
CA SER A 66 -16.57 -0.66 -12.62
C SER A 66 -16.97 0.21 -13.81
N GLU A 67 -16.03 0.51 -14.71
CA GLU A 67 -16.30 1.30 -15.92
C GLU A 67 -16.99 0.47 -17.01
N SER A 68 -16.90 -0.86 -16.98
CA SER A 68 -17.68 -1.74 -17.86
C SER A 68 -19.17 -1.89 -17.48
N SER A 69 -19.71 -1.01 -16.63
CA SER A 69 -21.17 -0.96 -16.35
C SER A 69 -21.75 0.45 -16.31
N LYS A 70 -21.07 1.45 -16.90
CA LYS A 70 -21.65 2.78 -17.17
C LYS A 70 -21.71 3.09 -18.68
N ASP A 71 -21.92 2.05 -19.50
CA ASP A 71 -22.30 2.17 -20.91
C ASP A 71 -23.35 1.11 -21.26
N GLY A 72 -24.58 1.31 -20.79
CA GLY A 72 -25.66 0.35 -21.00
C GLY A 72 -26.86 0.60 -20.10
N GLY A 73 -27.48 1.77 -20.21
CA GLY A 73 -28.69 2.07 -19.44
C GLY A 73 -29.20 3.49 -19.52
N THR A 74 -29.28 4.07 -20.73
CA THR A 74 -30.54 4.74 -21.08
C THR A 74 -31.60 3.66 -21.10
N GLN A 75 -32.45 3.62 -20.07
CA GLN A 75 -33.91 3.53 -20.15
C GLN A 75 -34.49 3.95 -18.80
#